data_AF-A0A6J4HP41-F1
#
_entry.id   AF-A0A6J4HP41-F1
#
_cell.length_a   1.000
_cell.length_b   1.000
_cell.length_c   1.000
_cell.angle_alpha   90.00
_cell.angle_beta   90.00
_cell.angle_gamma   90.00
#
_symmetry.space_group_name_H-M   'P 1'
#
loop_
_entity.id
_entity.type
_entity.pdbx_description
1 polymer ?
#
loop_
_entity_poly.entity_id
_entity_poly.type
_entity_poly.pdbx_seq_one_letter_code
_entity_poly.pdbx_strand_id
1 'polypeptide(L)'
;MLPQPKSPKAPKSAMRALLWAFALLLGALAVAAPLLMDTDDKPEPKRIPITQVLVEASGEATNVTKVVVDDGARKAFVHYNGADDPANVADFPIGYSDDLVNELAKTGVEVTTDPLVEPGFLASVGPSLIPIVVIIGFIYFFLLKKGGGAGGLGKMNKKSTKEVEVPTTRFTDVAGIDEVVEELTEVRDFLKDPTRFTSTGARIPKGYLLEGPPGTGKTLLARAVAGEAGVPFFSVSGSDFVEMFVGVGPARVREVFAKARKHDRAIIFIDEIDAVGKARAT
;
A
#
# COMPACT_ATOMS: atom_id res chain seq x y z
N MET A 1 16.27 39.27 6.93
CA MET A 1 15.90 37.84 6.79
C MET A 1 16.63 37.29 5.57
N LEU A 2 17.65 36.45 5.77
CA LEU A 2 18.39 35.83 4.68
C LEU A 2 17.59 34.62 4.13
N PRO A 3 17.52 34.42 2.80
CA PRO A 3 16.83 33.29 2.22
C PRO A 3 17.62 31.99 2.48
N GLN A 4 16.95 30.98 3.04
CA GLN A 4 17.52 29.65 3.30
C GLN A 4 17.85 28.92 1.97
N PRO A 5 18.94 28.14 1.90
CA PRO A 5 19.35 27.47 0.67
C PRO A 5 18.40 26.31 0.34
N LYS A 6 17.95 26.24 -0.92
CA LYS A 6 17.14 25.13 -1.43
C LYS A 6 17.97 23.84 -1.42
N SER A 7 17.50 22.82 -0.71
CA SER A 7 18.11 21.49 -0.69
C SER A 7 18.20 20.89 -2.11
N PRO A 8 19.32 20.28 -2.51
CA PRO A 8 19.48 19.74 -3.85
C PRO A 8 18.51 18.58 -4.07
N LYS A 9 17.62 18.72 -5.06
CA LYS A 9 16.79 17.60 -5.54
C LYS A 9 17.73 16.58 -6.19
N ALA A 10 17.79 15.38 -5.62
CA ALA A 10 18.54 14.29 -6.23
C ALA A 10 18.11 14.12 -7.70
N PRO A 11 19.05 14.06 -8.65
CA PRO A 11 18.71 14.02 -10.07
C PRO A 11 17.95 12.73 -10.37
N LYS A 12 16.84 12.84 -11.12
CA LYS A 12 15.96 11.72 -11.50
C LYS A 12 16.71 10.54 -12.16
N SER A 13 17.93 10.78 -12.67
CA SER A 13 18.84 9.78 -13.23
C SER A 13 19.39 8.81 -12.17
N ALA A 14 19.69 9.27 -10.95
CA ALA A 14 20.23 8.43 -9.88
C ALA A 14 19.22 7.38 -9.41
N MET A 15 17.93 7.73 -9.40
CA MET A 15 16.84 6.81 -9.04
C MET A 15 16.60 5.75 -10.13
N ARG A 16 16.76 6.13 -11.41
CA ARG A 16 16.69 5.17 -12.53
C ARG A 16 17.88 4.23 -12.53
N ALA A 17 19.11 4.73 -12.32
CA ALA A 17 20.30 3.90 -12.24
C ALA A 17 20.21 2.87 -11.10
N LEU A 18 19.62 3.25 -9.96
CA LEU A 18 19.41 2.35 -8.83
C LEU A 18 18.36 1.26 -9.13
N LEU A 19 17.27 1.60 -9.80
CA LEU A 19 16.26 0.63 -10.23
C LEU A 19 16.85 -0.39 -11.22
N TRP A 20 17.70 0.06 -12.13
CA TRP A 20 18.43 -0.81 -13.04
C TRP A 20 19.45 -1.69 -12.31
N ALA A 21 20.18 -1.16 -11.33
CA ALA A 21 21.11 -1.95 -10.51
C ALA A 21 20.39 -3.03 -9.69
N PHE A 22 19.20 -2.72 -9.15
CA PHE A 22 18.37 -3.68 -8.43
C PHE A 22 17.77 -4.74 -9.36
N ALA A 23 17.30 -4.35 -10.54
CA ALA A 23 16.82 -5.28 -11.57
C ALA A 23 17.95 -6.22 -12.05
N LEU A 24 19.18 -5.70 -12.19
CA LEU A 24 20.36 -6.50 -12.53
C LEU A 24 20.75 -7.46 -11.41
N LEU A 25 20.65 -7.04 -10.14
CA LEU A 25 20.94 -7.90 -9.00
C LEU A 25 19.89 -9.01 -8.84
N LEU A 26 18.60 -8.71 -9.04
CA LEU A 26 17.55 -9.72 -9.08
C LEU A 26 17.72 -10.68 -10.27
N GLY A 27 18.09 -10.15 -11.44
CA GLY A 27 18.42 -10.97 -12.61
C GLY A 27 19.62 -11.89 -12.36
N ALA A 28 20.69 -11.36 -11.75
CA ALA A 28 21.87 -12.14 -11.40
C ALA A 28 21.55 -13.21 -10.34
N LEU A 29 20.70 -12.91 -9.36
CA LEU A 29 20.24 -13.88 -8.36
C LEU A 29 19.36 -14.96 -9.01
N ALA A 30 18.49 -14.60 -9.96
CA ALA A 30 17.66 -15.55 -10.69
C ALA A 30 18.48 -16.47 -11.61
N VAL A 31 19.61 -16.00 -12.14
CA VAL A 31 20.55 -16.79 -12.95
C VAL A 31 21.47 -17.63 -12.07
N ALA A 32 21.88 -17.12 -10.90
CA ALA A 32 22.73 -17.86 -9.95
C ALA A 32 21.95 -18.89 -9.14
N ALA A 33 20.64 -18.73 -8.95
CA ALA A 33 19.79 -19.67 -8.24
C ALA A 33 19.86 -21.10 -8.81
N PRO A 34 19.71 -21.33 -10.13
CA PRO A 34 19.90 -22.66 -10.71
C PRO A 34 21.36 -23.13 -10.79
N LEU A 35 22.35 -22.26 -10.52
CA LEU A 35 23.77 -22.65 -10.44
C LEU A 35 24.18 -23.07 -9.02
N LEU A 36 23.47 -22.55 -8.01
CA LEU A 36 23.62 -22.93 -6.60
C LEU A 36 22.73 -24.13 -6.23
N MET A 37 21.63 -24.32 -6.96
CA MET A 37 20.88 -25.56 -6.96
C MET A 37 21.62 -26.51 -7.89
N ASP A 38 22.49 -27.34 -7.32
CA ASP A 38 23.11 -28.46 -8.01
C ASP A 38 21.99 -29.39 -8.52
N THR A 39 21.46 -29.09 -9.71
CA THR A 39 20.56 -29.99 -10.44
C THR A 39 21.44 -31.07 -11.01
N ASP A 40 21.72 -32.06 -10.17
CA ASP A 40 22.17 -33.39 -10.56
C ASP A 40 21.22 -33.86 -11.69
N ASP A 41 21.73 -33.89 -12.92
CA ASP A 41 20.99 -34.18 -14.16
C ASP A 41 20.72 -35.70 -14.26
N LYS A 42 20.14 -36.26 -13.18
CA LYS A 42 19.82 -37.67 -13.05
C LYS A 42 18.44 -37.94 -13.62
N PRO A 43 18.26 -39.00 -14.43
CA PRO A 43 16.95 -39.34 -14.98
C PRO A 43 15.95 -39.55 -13.84
N GLU A 44 14.82 -38.86 -13.87
CA GLU A 44 13.80 -39.02 -12.83
C GLU A 44 13.31 -40.48 -12.78
N PRO A 45 13.35 -41.14 -11.60
CA PRO A 45 12.91 -42.52 -11.46
C PRO A 45 11.42 -42.63 -11.80
N LYS A 46 11.04 -43.72 -12.48
CA LYS A 46 9.65 -43.94 -12.91
C LYS A 46 8.77 -44.25 -11.70
N ARG A 47 7.64 -43.54 -11.58
CA ARG A 47 6.69 -43.73 -10.48
C ARG A 47 5.90 -45.02 -10.66
N ILE A 48 5.93 -45.89 -9.66
CA ILE A 48 5.15 -47.13 -9.60
C ILE A 48 4.36 -47.20 -8.27
N PRO A 49 3.19 -47.86 -8.24
CA PRO A 49 2.46 -48.09 -7.00
C PRO A 49 3.26 -48.92 -6.00
N ILE A 50 3.06 -48.68 -4.70
CA ILE A 50 3.75 -49.43 -3.64
C ILE A 50 3.50 -50.95 -3.71
N THR A 51 2.31 -51.35 -4.14
CA THR A 51 1.96 -52.75 -4.38
C THR A 51 2.79 -53.37 -5.49
N GLN A 52 3.18 -52.59 -6.50
CA GLN A 52 4.03 -53.05 -7.58
C GLN A 52 5.47 -53.25 -7.09
N VAL A 53 5.96 -52.42 -6.17
CA VAL A 53 7.26 -52.62 -5.52
C VAL A 53 7.30 -53.94 -4.76
N LEU A 54 6.26 -54.25 -3.98
CA LEU A 54 6.16 -55.51 -3.23
C LEU A 54 6.08 -56.74 -4.14
N VAL A 55 5.34 -56.65 -5.26
CA VAL A 55 5.25 -57.72 -6.26
C VAL A 55 6.59 -57.93 -6.97
N GLU A 56 7.28 -56.85 -7.36
CA GLU A 56 8.57 -56.94 -8.04
C GLU A 56 9.70 -57.40 -7.10
N ALA A 57 9.59 -57.10 -5.82
CA ALA A 57 10.51 -57.60 -4.80
C ALA A 57 10.23 -59.05 -4.37
N SER A 58 9.02 -59.57 -4.59
CA SER A 58 8.62 -60.95 -4.21
C SER A 58 8.58 -61.94 -5.38
N GLY A 59 8.53 -61.47 -6.63
CA GLY A 59 8.49 -62.31 -7.82
C GLY A 59 9.85 -62.95 -8.16
N GLU A 60 9.84 -64.20 -8.60
CA GLU A 60 11.04 -65.01 -8.95
C GLU A 60 11.91 -64.44 -10.10
N ALA A 61 11.48 -63.38 -10.79
CA ALA A 61 12.29 -62.66 -11.79
C ALA A 61 13.14 -61.57 -11.13
N THR A 62 14.23 -62.01 -10.50
CA THR A 62 15.21 -61.25 -9.70
C THR A 62 16.00 -60.22 -10.52
N ASN A 63 15.37 -59.10 -10.84
CA ASN A 63 16.11 -57.91 -11.30
C ASN A 63 16.26 -56.86 -10.19
N VAL A 64 15.47 -56.92 -9.11
CA VAL A 64 15.56 -55.98 -7.97
C VAL A 64 16.71 -56.41 -7.07
N THR A 65 17.73 -55.57 -6.96
CA THR A 65 18.93 -55.83 -6.15
C THR A 65 18.88 -55.16 -4.80
N LYS A 66 18.31 -53.95 -4.73
CA LYS A 66 18.30 -53.13 -3.52
C LYS A 66 17.06 -52.26 -3.48
N VAL A 67 16.43 -52.16 -2.31
CA VAL A 67 15.34 -51.21 -2.07
C VAL A 67 15.79 -50.26 -0.96
N VAL A 68 15.86 -48.97 -1.29
CA VAL A 68 16.15 -47.91 -0.33
C VAL A 68 14.82 -47.33 0.14
N VAL A 69 14.50 -47.47 1.42
CA VAL A 69 13.29 -46.88 2.01
C VAL A 69 13.68 -45.58 2.71
N ASP A 70 13.21 -44.45 2.18
CA ASP A 70 13.35 -43.12 2.77
C ASP A 70 12.05 -42.73 3.49
N ASP A 71 12.09 -42.78 4.82
CA ASP A 71 10.96 -42.46 5.69
C ASP A 71 10.64 -40.95 5.71
N GLY A 72 11.66 -40.09 5.52
CA GLY A 72 11.49 -38.64 5.49
C GLY A 72 10.79 -38.16 4.23
N ALA A 73 11.23 -38.65 3.08
CA ALA A 73 10.61 -38.35 1.79
C ALA A 73 9.34 -39.17 1.54
N ARG A 74 9.09 -40.22 2.33
CA ARG A 74 8.00 -41.23 2.17
C ARG A 74 8.06 -41.94 0.83
N LYS A 75 9.27 -42.32 0.43
CA LYS A 75 9.56 -42.91 -0.88
C LYS A 75 10.39 -44.18 -0.73
N ALA A 76 9.99 -45.20 -1.48
CA ALA A 76 10.78 -46.41 -1.67
C ALA A 76 11.42 -46.35 -3.05
N PHE A 77 12.74 -46.35 -3.10
CA PHE A 77 13.53 -46.35 -4.33
C PHE A 77 13.99 -47.77 -4.65
N VAL A 78 13.75 -48.21 -5.88
CA VAL A 78 14.04 -49.57 -6.33
C VAL A 78 15.20 -49.53 -7.32
N HIS A 79 16.26 -50.27 -6.98
CA HIS A 79 17.45 -50.42 -7.80
C HIS A 79 17.43 -51.78 -8.47
N TYR A 80 17.73 -51.79 -9.77
CA TYR A 80 17.84 -53.02 -10.55
C TYR A 80 19.28 -53.28 -10.96
N ASN A 81 19.65 -54.56 -11.04
CA ASN A 81 20.93 -55.02 -11.58
C ASN A 81 22.18 -54.36 -10.96
N GLY A 82 22.13 -53.93 -9.69
CA GLY A 82 23.25 -53.33 -8.98
C GLY A 82 23.61 -51.90 -9.41
N ALA A 83 22.70 -51.20 -10.11
CA ALA A 83 22.90 -49.78 -10.42
C ALA A 83 22.72 -48.90 -9.17
N ASP A 84 23.64 -47.95 -8.98
CA ASP A 84 23.58 -46.99 -7.87
C ASP A 84 22.42 -46.00 -7.98
N ASP A 85 21.90 -45.77 -9.20
CA ASP A 85 20.73 -44.91 -9.42
C ASP A 85 19.42 -45.72 -9.38
N PRO A 86 18.36 -45.18 -8.75
CA PRO A 86 17.07 -45.86 -8.67
C PRO A 86 16.34 -45.77 -10.00
N ALA A 87 15.83 -46.90 -10.51
CA ALA A 87 15.05 -46.90 -11.74
C ALA A 87 13.57 -46.58 -11.49
N ASN A 88 13.05 -47.02 -10.33
CA ASN A 88 11.65 -46.85 -9.95
C ASN A 88 11.52 -46.25 -8.55
N VAL A 89 10.44 -45.49 -8.33
CA VAL A 89 10.10 -44.90 -7.03
C VAL A 89 8.62 -45.11 -6.71
N ALA A 90 8.30 -45.44 -5.47
CA ALA A 90 6.93 -45.53 -4.98
C ALA A 90 6.73 -44.66 -3.74
N ASP A 91 5.64 -43.90 -3.73
CA ASP A 91 5.22 -43.11 -2.57
C ASP A 91 4.39 -44.00 -1.61
N PHE A 92 4.61 -43.88 -0.30
CA PHE A 92 3.85 -44.65 0.70
C PHE A 92 3.24 -43.75 1.81
N PRO A 93 2.19 -44.23 2.52
CA PRO A 93 1.53 -43.47 3.59
C PRO A 93 2.42 -43.25 4.83
N ILE A 94 2.12 -42.22 5.61
CA ILE A 94 2.84 -41.91 6.86
C ILE A 94 2.73 -43.11 7.83
N GLY A 95 3.86 -43.58 8.35
CA GLY A 95 3.93 -44.68 9.32
C GLY A 95 3.83 -46.09 8.70
N TYR A 96 3.90 -46.22 7.37
CA TYR A 96 3.91 -47.52 6.68
C TYR A 96 5.33 -48.05 6.42
N SER A 97 6.37 -47.30 6.78
CA SER A 97 7.78 -47.65 6.54
C SER A 97 8.19 -48.93 7.25
N ASP A 98 7.83 -49.10 8.53
CA ASP A 98 8.15 -50.31 9.31
C ASP A 98 7.50 -51.57 8.72
N ASP A 99 6.21 -51.49 8.36
CA ASP A 99 5.48 -52.59 7.74
C ASP A 99 6.08 -52.96 6.38
N LEU A 100 6.42 -51.95 5.57
CA LEU A 100 7.06 -52.12 4.26
C LEU A 100 8.45 -52.78 4.38
N VAL A 101 9.29 -52.31 5.31
CA VAL A 101 10.63 -52.90 5.55
C VAL A 101 10.49 -54.34 6.02
N ASN A 102 9.52 -54.64 6.88
CA ASN A 102 9.26 -56.00 7.37
C ASN A 102 8.71 -56.93 6.27
N GLU A 103 7.91 -56.43 5.34
CA GLU A 103 7.44 -57.19 4.18
C GLU A 103 8.56 -57.44 3.17
N LEU A 104 9.40 -56.44 2.89
CA LEU A 104 10.54 -56.56 1.98
C LEU A 104 11.67 -57.41 2.57
N ALA A 105 11.87 -57.40 3.89
CA ALA A 105 12.87 -58.25 4.55
C ALA A 105 12.55 -59.75 4.40
N LYS A 106 11.27 -60.11 4.24
CA LYS A 106 10.85 -61.51 4.01
C LYS A 106 11.17 -62.01 2.60
N THR A 107 11.40 -61.11 1.64
CA THR A 107 11.67 -61.47 0.25
C THR A 107 13.16 -61.62 -0.07
N GLY A 108 14.04 -61.39 0.93
CA GLY A 108 15.49 -61.63 0.80
C GLY A 108 16.25 -60.56 0.00
N VAL A 109 15.61 -59.44 -0.33
CA VAL A 109 16.23 -58.28 -1.01
C VAL A 109 17.01 -57.44 0.01
N GLU A 110 18.13 -56.84 -0.39
CA GLU A 110 18.88 -55.92 0.46
C GLU A 110 18.07 -54.63 0.67
N VAL A 111 17.49 -54.48 1.86
CA VAL A 111 16.76 -53.28 2.27
C VAL A 111 17.71 -52.38 3.04
N THR A 112 17.96 -51.18 2.51
CA THR A 112 18.70 -50.15 3.23
C THR A 112 17.76 -49.01 3.60
N THR A 113 17.98 -48.42 4.76
CA THR A 113 17.35 -47.17 5.15
C THR A 113 18.42 -46.10 5.09
N ASP A 114 18.25 -45.14 4.18
CA ASP A 114 19.16 -43.99 4.19
C ASP A 114 18.84 -43.15 5.43
N PRO A 115 19.84 -42.81 6.26
CA PRO A 115 19.61 -41.90 7.37
C PRO A 115 19.20 -40.55 6.80
N LEU A 116 18.25 -39.89 7.46
CA LEU A 116 17.84 -38.52 7.17
C LEU A 116 19.10 -37.64 7.17
N VAL A 117 19.68 -37.36 6.01
CA VAL A 117 20.68 -36.31 5.85
C VAL A 117 19.89 -35.01 5.90
N GLU A 118 19.52 -34.60 7.13
CA GLU A 118 18.92 -33.29 7.31
C GLU A 118 19.91 -32.27 6.76
N PRO A 119 19.53 -31.47 5.73
CA PRO A 119 20.39 -30.41 5.27
C PRO A 119 20.68 -29.52 6.48
N GLY A 120 21.97 -29.36 6.80
CA GLY A 120 22.39 -28.63 8.00
C GLY A 120 21.68 -27.29 8.10
N PHE A 121 21.40 -26.82 9.32
CA PHE A 121 20.53 -25.66 9.58
C PHE A 121 20.77 -24.43 8.67
N LEU A 122 22.03 -24.16 8.28
CA LEU A 122 22.36 -23.08 7.36
C LEU A 122 21.90 -23.32 5.91
N ALA A 123 21.92 -24.56 5.44
CA ALA A 123 21.45 -24.94 4.11
C ALA A 123 19.91 -24.88 3.99
N SER A 124 19.17 -25.18 5.06
CA SER A 124 17.71 -25.10 5.06
C SER A 124 17.17 -23.69 5.32
N VAL A 125 17.82 -22.92 6.20
CA VAL A 125 17.35 -21.58 6.59
C VAL A 125 17.96 -20.47 5.73
N GLY A 126 19.17 -20.67 5.20
CA GLY A 126 19.90 -19.66 4.41
C GLY A 126 19.10 -19.05 3.26
N PRO A 127 18.55 -19.86 2.34
CA PRO A 127 17.76 -19.35 1.21
C PRO A 127 16.51 -18.57 1.63
N SER A 128 15.87 -18.98 2.72
CA SER A 128 14.66 -18.35 3.26
C SER A 128 14.92 -16.97 3.88
N LEU A 129 16.15 -16.70 4.33
CA LEU A 129 16.54 -15.43 4.92
C LEU A 129 16.97 -14.38 3.88
N ILE A 130 17.37 -14.79 2.68
CA ILE A 130 17.77 -13.87 1.58
C ILE A 130 16.74 -12.75 1.34
N PRO A 131 15.44 -13.02 1.13
CA PRO A 131 14.46 -11.96 0.89
C PRO A 131 14.30 -11.00 2.09
N ILE A 132 14.41 -11.53 3.32
CA ILE A 132 14.31 -10.73 4.55
C ILE A 132 15.52 -9.79 4.66
N VAL A 133 16.73 -10.28 4.39
CA VAL A 133 17.96 -9.48 4.42
C VAL A 133 17.94 -8.39 3.34
N VAL A 134 17.43 -8.68 2.15
CA VAL A 134 17.27 -7.67 1.07
C VAL A 134 16.30 -6.56 1.49
N ILE A 135 15.16 -6.92 2.09
CA ILE A 135 14.17 -5.93 2.57
C ILE A 135 14.76 -5.07 3.70
N ILE A 136 15.43 -5.70 4.68
CA ILE A 136 16.05 -4.99 5.80
C ILE A 136 17.18 -4.08 5.29
N GLY A 137 18.02 -4.55 4.37
CA GLY A 137 19.06 -3.75 3.75
C GLY A 137 18.50 -2.56 2.97
N PHE A 138 17.40 -2.75 2.24
CA PHE A 138 16.71 -1.68 1.53
C PHE A 138 16.12 -0.64 2.48
N ILE A 139 15.47 -1.08 3.57
CA ILE A 139 14.91 -0.21 4.61
C ILE A 139 16.02 0.57 5.32
N TYR A 140 17.10 -0.12 5.72
CA TYR A 140 18.25 0.47 6.40
C TYR A 140 18.92 1.53 5.50
N PHE A 141 19.16 1.22 4.22
CA PHE A 141 19.71 2.19 3.25
C PHE A 141 18.80 3.39 3.03
N PHE A 142 17.48 3.20 2.98
CA PHE A 142 16.51 4.30 2.88
C PHE A 142 16.47 5.17 4.14
N LEU A 143 16.70 4.57 5.31
CA LEU A 143 16.84 5.26 6.59
C LEU A 143 18.16 6.05 6.69
N LEU A 144 19.29 5.49 6.24
CA LEU A 144 20.59 6.17 6.26
C LEU A 144 20.65 7.33 5.26
N LYS A 145 19.99 7.20 4.10
CA LYS A 145 19.81 8.34 3.17
C LYS A 145 18.83 9.41 3.68
N LYS A 146 18.14 9.14 4.79
CA LYS A 146 17.31 10.08 5.56
C LYS A 146 17.99 10.53 6.86
N GLY A 147 19.33 10.64 6.85
CA GLY A 147 20.10 11.44 7.82
C GLY A 147 19.79 12.94 7.72
N GLY A 148 18.52 13.28 7.91
CA GLY A 148 17.90 14.58 7.72
C GLY A 148 16.37 14.50 7.85
N GLY A 149 15.89 13.96 8.97
CA GLY A 149 14.49 14.14 9.41
C GLY A 149 13.54 12.97 9.14
N ALA A 150 13.03 12.42 10.23
CA ALA A 150 11.79 11.66 10.27
C ALA A 150 10.67 12.42 9.54
N GLY A 151 10.29 12.02 8.33
CA GLY A 151 9.32 12.83 7.58
C GLY A 151 8.87 12.34 6.22
N GLY A 152 8.90 11.03 5.94
CA GLY A 152 8.56 10.54 4.59
C GLY A 152 7.39 9.56 4.47
N LEU A 153 6.67 9.26 5.54
CA LEU A 153 5.50 8.37 5.50
C LEU A 153 4.18 9.02 5.98
N GLY A 154 4.23 10.32 6.33
CA GLY A 154 3.07 11.06 6.87
C GLY A 154 2.57 12.20 5.98
N LYS A 155 2.90 12.20 4.68
CA LYS A 155 2.53 13.31 3.77
C LYS A 155 1.67 12.83 2.58
N MET A 156 0.73 11.94 2.86
CA MET A 156 -0.44 11.71 2.02
C MET A 156 -1.58 12.56 2.61
N ASN A 157 -2.30 13.34 1.79
CA ASN A 157 -3.39 14.27 2.14
C ASN A 157 -3.04 15.68 2.65
N LYS A 158 -2.07 16.37 2.01
CA LYS A 158 -2.10 17.85 2.00
C LYS A 158 -2.85 18.36 0.77
N LYS A 159 -4.14 18.03 0.70
CA LYS A 159 -5.14 18.73 -0.15
C LYS A 159 -6.11 19.56 0.71
N SER A 160 -5.73 19.86 1.95
CA SER A 160 -6.53 20.69 2.85
C SER A 160 -6.44 22.16 2.43
N THR A 161 -7.59 22.70 2.03
CA THR A 161 -7.85 24.04 1.50
C THR A 161 -7.45 24.18 0.02
N LYS A 162 -8.45 24.21 -0.88
CA LYS A 162 -8.28 24.74 -2.25
C LYS A 162 -7.55 26.08 -2.16
N GLU A 163 -6.64 26.31 -3.11
CA GLU A 163 -5.82 27.52 -3.19
C GLU A 163 -6.68 28.78 -3.00
N VAL A 164 -6.14 29.72 -2.24
CA VAL A 164 -6.76 31.01 -1.97
C VAL A 164 -6.89 31.73 -3.30
N GLU A 165 -8.09 31.71 -3.88
CA GLU A 165 -8.39 32.32 -5.16
C GLU A 165 -9.31 33.53 -4.92
N VAL A 166 -9.07 34.61 -5.66
CA VAL A 166 -10.05 35.69 -5.81
C VAL A 166 -10.88 35.31 -7.04
N PRO A 167 -12.15 34.90 -6.89
CA PRO A 167 -12.96 34.47 -8.02
C PRO A 167 -13.15 35.60 -9.03
N THR A 168 -13.27 35.27 -10.32
CA THR A 168 -13.62 36.25 -11.36
C THR A 168 -15.12 36.33 -11.64
N THR A 169 -15.92 35.47 -11.00
CA THR A 169 -17.38 35.41 -11.12
C THR A 169 -18.03 36.70 -10.62
N ARG A 170 -19.06 37.18 -11.32
CA ARG A 170 -19.77 38.43 -11.04
C ARG A 170 -21.25 38.21 -10.77
N PHE A 171 -21.94 39.23 -10.26
CA PHE A 171 -23.40 39.16 -10.09
C PHE A 171 -24.15 39.00 -11.41
N THR A 172 -23.57 39.48 -12.52
CA THR A 172 -24.10 39.26 -13.88
C THR A 172 -24.14 37.79 -14.29
N ASP A 173 -23.35 36.93 -13.65
CA ASP A 173 -23.32 35.50 -13.93
C ASP A 173 -24.40 34.72 -13.16
N VAL A 174 -25.13 35.39 -12.26
CA VAL A 174 -26.24 34.82 -11.49
C VAL A 174 -27.56 35.32 -12.07
N ALA A 175 -28.46 34.41 -12.44
CA ALA A 175 -29.74 34.75 -13.05
C ALA A 175 -30.93 34.29 -12.19
N GLY A 176 -32.00 35.09 -12.21
CA GLY A 176 -33.32 34.71 -11.68
C GLY A 176 -33.50 34.85 -10.18
N ILE A 177 -32.60 35.54 -9.47
CA ILE A 177 -32.67 35.73 -8.00
C ILE A 177 -32.27 37.18 -7.63
N ASP A 178 -32.91 38.16 -8.26
CA ASP A 178 -32.53 39.58 -8.17
C ASP A 178 -32.64 40.14 -6.75
N GLU A 179 -33.65 39.72 -5.99
CA GLU A 179 -33.85 40.12 -4.58
C GLU A 179 -32.68 39.70 -3.68
N VAL A 180 -32.20 38.46 -3.81
CA VAL A 180 -31.06 37.97 -3.01
C VAL A 180 -29.75 38.61 -3.48
N VAL A 181 -29.61 38.92 -4.77
CA VAL A 181 -28.45 39.66 -5.29
C VAL A 181 -28.41 41.08 -4.73
N GLU A 182 -29.56 41.73 -4.53
CA GLU A 182 -29.66 43.05 -3.89
C GLU A 182 -29.22 42.99 -2.42
N GLU A 183 -29.71 42.01 -1.64
CA GLU A 183 -29.27 41.83 -0.24
C GLU A 183 -27.75 41.57 -0.14
N LEU A 184 -27.20 40.75 -1.02
CA LEU A 184 -25.78 40.43 -1.03
C LEU A 184 -24.92 41.55 -1.63
N THR A 185 -25.52 42.51 -2.32
CA THR A 185 -24.84 43.72 -2.79
C THR A 185 -24.39 44.59 -1.61
N GLU A 186 -25.16 44.64 -0.53
CA GLU A 186 -24.75 45.34 0.70
C GLU A 186 -23.48 44.73 1.31
N VAL A 187 -23.37 43.40 1.30
CA VAL A 187 -22.19 42.68 1.78
C VAL A 187 -20.96 43.04 0.95
N ARG A 188 -21.11 43.07 -0.38
CA ARG A 188 -20.06 43.50 -1.29
C ARG A 188 -19.63 44.94 -1.02
N ASP A 189 -20.59 45.83 -0.82
CA ASP A 189 -20.34 47.25 -0.54
C ASP A 189 -19.56 47.42 0.76
N PHE A 190 -19.93 46.68 1.81
CA PHE A 190 -19.20 46.67 3.06
C PHE A 190 -17.77 46.15 2.89
N LEU A 191 -17.61 45.04 2.16
CA LEU A 191 -16.30 44.49 1.90
C LEU A 191 -15.44 45.46 1.09
N LYS A 192 -15.99 46.31 0.23
CA LYS A 192 -15.23 47.34 -0.50
C LYS A 192 -14.92 48.58 0.33
N ASP A 193 -15.93 49.14 0.98
CA ASP A 193 -15.85 50.36 1.79
C ASP A 193 -16.53 50.16 3.16
N PRO A 194 -15.78 49.65 4.16
CA PRO A 194 -16.33 49.45 5.49
C PRO A 194 -16.58 50.76 6.24
N THR A 195 -15.95 51.87 5.83
CA THR A 195 -15.99 53.13 6.58
C THR A 195 -17.40 53.73 6.60
N ARG A 196 -18.09 53.67 5.45
CA ARG A 196 -19.47 54.14 5.25
C ARG A 196 -20.47 53.51 6.22
N PHE A 197 -20.27 52.24 6.57
CA PHE A 197 -21.15 51.52 7.50
C PHE A 197 -20.77 51.76 8.97
N THR A 198 -19.48 51.91 9.26
CA THR A 198 -19.04 52.25 10.63
C THR A 198 -19.43 53.67 11.05
N SER A 199 -19.45 54.63 10.12
CA SER A 199 -19.82 56.03 10.41
C SER A 199 -21.30 56.20 10.78
N THR A 200 -22.17 55.33 10.28
CA THR A 200 -23.61 55.33 10.62
C THR A 200 -23.93 54.52 11.87
N GLY A 201 -22.93 53.85 12.47
CA GLY A 201 -23.11 52.95 13.61
C GLY A 201 -23.78 51.62 13.26
N ALA A 202 -23.90 51.29 11.97
CA ALA A 202 -24.53 50.05 11.53
C ALA A 202 -23.69 48.82 11.93
N ARG A 203 -24.33 47.82 12.54
CA ARG A 203 -23.71 46.51 12.83
C ARG A 203 -24.01 45.56 11.70
N ILE A 204 -22.96 45.00 11.11
CA ILE A 204 -23.10 44.12 9.94
C ILE A 204 -23.34 42.68 10.40
N PRO A 205 -24.23 41.94 9.71
CA PRO A 205 -24.40 40.51 9.91
C PRO A 205 -23.06 39.77 9.80
N LYS A 206 -22.78 38.87 10.75
CA LYS A 206 -21.51 38.13 10.79
C LYS A 206 -21.45 36.97 9.79
N GLY A 207 -22.57 36.63 9.16
CA GLY A 207 -22.68 35.52 8.22
C GLY A 207 -24.09 35.42 7.64
N TYR A 208 -24.18 34.67 6.55
CA TYR A 208 -25.42 34.39 5.82
C TYR A 208 -25.59 32.88 5.73
N LEU A 209 -26.84 32.42 5.78
CA LEU A 209 -27.21 31.03 5.51
C LEU A 209 -27.99 31.00 4.21
N LEU A 210 -27.47 30.30 3.21
CA LEU A 210 -28.14 30.13 1.92
C LEU A 210 -28.87 28.79 1.93
N GLU A 211 -30.20 28.83 1.99
CA GLU A 211 -31.06 27.64 1.97
C GLU A 211 -31.83 27.54 0.64
N GLY A 212 -32.10 26.33 0.20
CA GLY A 212 -32.98 26.06 -0.95
C GLY A 212 -32.67 24.73 -1.62
N PRO A 213 -33.45 24.32 -2.63
CA PRO A 213 -33.23 23.09 -3.40
C PRO A 213 -31.82 22.99 -4.01
N PRO A 214 -31.28 21.79 -4.27
CA PRO A 214 -30.02 21.65 -4.98
C PRO A 214 -30.13 22.25 -6.39
N GLY A 215 -29.03 22.83 -6.89
CA GLY A 215 -28.98 23.41 -8.24
C GLY A 215 -29.45 24.88 -8.35
N THR A 216 -29.86 25.54 -7.27
CA THR A 216 -30.27 26.96 -7.28
C THR A 216 -29.12 27.97 -7.27
N GLY A 217 -27.90 27.56 -7.58
CA GLY A 217 -26.77 28.49 -7.72
C GLY A 217 -26.19 29.06 -6.40
N LYS A 218 -26.48 28.49 -5.22
CA LYS A 218 -25.93 28.94 -3.92
C LYS A 218 -24.41 29.15 -3.93
N THR A 219 -23.66 28.16 -4.42
CA THR A 219 -22.20 28.21 -4.52
C THR A 219 -21.72 29.24 -5.55
N LEU A 220 -22.49 29.43 -6.63
CA LEU A 220 -22.19 30.43 -7.67
C LEU A 220 -22.39 31.85 -7.13
N LEU A 221 -23.48 32.07 -6.39
CA LEU A 221 -23.80 33.33 -5.75
C LEU A 221 -22.74 33.73 -4.71
N ALA A 222 -22.32 32.80 -3.85
CA ALA A 222 -21.25 33.06 -2.89
C ALA A 222 -19.91 33.43 -3.57
N ARG A 223 -19.59 32.78 -4.69
CA ARG A 223 -18.42 33.12 -5.52
C ARG A 223 -18.56 34.50 -6.18
N ALA A 224 -19.75 34.85 -6.66
CA ALA A 224 -20.04 36.15 -7.27
C ALA A 224 -19.85 37.31 -6.27
N VAL A 225 -20.28 37.15 -5.01
CA VAL A 225 -20.04 38.16 -3.96
C VAL A 225 -18.55 38.40 -3.76
N ALA A 226 -17.76 37.32 -3.67
CA ALA A 226 -16.32 37.42 -3.47
C ALA A 226 -15.60 38.03 -4.68
N GLY A 227 -16.02 37.66 -5.90
CA GLY A 227 -15.45 38.23 -7.12
C GLY A 227 -15.82 39.70 -7.32
N GLU A 228 -17.05 40.10 -7.01
CA GLU A 228 -17.45 41.51 -7.03
C GLU A 228 -16.73 42.34 -5.98
N ALA A 229 -16.51 41.80 -4.78
CA ALA A 229 -15.75 42.46 -3.72
C ALA A 229 -14.23 42.44 -3.96
N GLY A 230 -13.74 41.55 -4.83
CA GLY A 230 -12.31 41.37 -5.08
C GLY A 230 -11.54 40.82 -3.87
N VAL A 231 -12.19 40.01 -3.04
CA VAL A 231 -11.60 39.46 -1.81
C VAL A 231 -11.31 37.96 -1.95
N PRO A 232 -10.31 37.43 -1.23
CA PRO A 232 -10.05 35.99 -1.12
C PRO A 232 -11.29 35.17 -0.77
N PHE A 233 -11.51 34.09 -1.52
CA PHE A 233 -12.61 33.14 -1.30
C PHE A 233 -12.09 31.79 -0.80
N PHE A 234 -12.44 31.44 0.43
CA PHE A 234 -12.11 30.15 1.05
C PHE A 234 -13.32 29.23 0.95
N SER A 235 -13.23 28.16 0.17
CA SER A 235 -14.29 27.16 0.04
C SER A 235 -13.91 25.88 0.76
N VAL A 236 -14.78 25.42 1.65
CA VAL A 236 -14.66 24.17 2.40
C VAL A 236 -16.00 23.44 2.36
N SER A 237 -15.98 22.11 2.30
CA SER A 237 -17.20 21.31 2.45
C SER A 237 -17.43 21.00 3.92
N GLY A 238 -18.67 21.03 4.39
CA GLY A 238 -19.05 20.61 5.74
C GLY A 238 -18.69 19.14 5.98
N SER A 239 -18.85 18.31 4.95
CA SER A 239 -18.42 16.91 4.95
C SER A 239 -16.91 16.73 5.14
N ASP A 240 -16.07 17.72 4.80
CA ASP A 240 -14.61 17.67 5.04
C ASP A 240 -14.24 17.69 6.53
N PHE A 241 -15.17 18.03 7.42
CA PHE A 241 -14.93 18.08 8.86
C PHE A 241 -15.36 16.80 9.59
N VAL A 242 -16.08 15.90 8.91
CA VAL A 242 -16.53 14.62 9.46
C VAL A 242 -15.54 13.54 9.02
N GLU A 243 -14.61 13.18 9.90
CA GLU A 243 -13.59 12.17 9.62
C GLU A 243 -13.55 11.10 10.72
N MET A 244 -13.03 9.91 10.38
CA MET A 244 -12.89 8.77 11.31
C MET A 244 -11.91 9.04 12.45
N PHE A 245 -11.00 10.02 12.29
CA PHE A 245 -9.99 10.35 13.28
C PHE A 245 -10.43 11.53 14.15
N VAL A 246 -10.51 11.29 15.46
CA VAL A 246 -10.90 12.29 16.45
C VAL A 246 -9.95 13.50 16.38
N GLY A 247 -10.52 14.71 16.38
CA GLY A 247 -9.76 15.95 16.45
C GLY A 247 -9.27 16.51 15.11
N VAL A 248 -9.33 15.74 14.02
CA VAL A 248 -8.90 16.22 12.69
C VAL A 248 -9.88 17.27 12.14
N GLY A 249 -11.19 17.04 12.27
CA GLY A 249 -12.23 18.00 11.88
C GLY A 249 -12.08 19.38 12.53
N PRO A 250 -12.10 19.48 13.87
CA PRO A 250 -11.90 20.76 14.58
C PRO A 250 -10.57 21.46 14.25
N ALA A 251 -9.49 20.70 14.04
CA ALA A 251 -8.21 21.27 13.64
C ALA A 251 -8.28 21.96 12.26
N ARG A 252 -8.98 21.34 11.29
CA ARG A 252 -9.18 21.91 9.95
C ARG A 252 -10.04 23.17 9.99
N VAL A 253 -11.10 23.21 10.80
CA VAL A 253 -11.89 24.44 11.01
C VAL A 253 -10.99 25.57 11.51
N ARG A 254 -10.19 25.32 12.55
CA ARG A 254 -9.26 26.33 13.08
C ARG A 254 -8.25 26.79 12.04
N GLU A 255 -7.71 25.87 11.23
CA GLU A 255 -6.76 26.19 10.17
C GLU A 255 -7.37 27.11 9.11
N VAL A 256 -8.60 26.84 8.66
CA VAL A 256 -9.31 27.65 7.65
C VAL A 256 -9.52 29.07 8.15
N PHE A 257 -10.05 29.22 9.37
CA PHE A 257 -10.23 30.54 9.98
C PHE A 257 -8.90 31.25 10.25
N ALA A 258 -7.83 30.51 10.61
CA ALA A 258 -6.50 31.09 10.80
C ALA A 258 -5.88 31.57 9.48
N LYS A 259 -6.12 30.87 8.36
CA LYS A 259 -5.69 31.33 7.02
C LYS A 259 -6.47 32.56 6.59
N ALA A 260 -7.80 32.57 6.76
CA ALA A 260 -8.64 33.69 6.40
C ALA A 260 -8.27 34.98 7.17
N ARG A 261 -8.00 34.87 8.48
CA ARG A 261 -7.56 36.00 9.32
C ARG A 261 -6.22 36.64 8.92
N LYS A 262 -5.42 36.00 8.04
CA LYS A 262 -4.19 36.62 7.51
C LYS A 262 -4.48 37.65 6.41
N HIS A 263 -5.71 37.67 5.90
CA HIS A 263 -6.18 38.66 4.96
C HIS A 263 -7.05 39.66 5.72
N ASP A 264 -6.95 40.95 5.36
CA ASP A 264 -7.76 42.00 5.98
C ASP A 264 -9.26 41.77 5.77
N ARG A 265 -9.61 41.20 4.61
CA ARG A 265 -10.98 40.88 4.17
C ARG A 265 -10.97 39.55 3.43
N ALA A 266 -11.91 38.67 3.74
CA ALA A 266 -12.06 37.38 3.08
C ALA A 266 -13.48 36.83 3.28
N ILE A 267 -13.92 35.98 2.36
CA ILE A 267 -15.17 35.21 2.49
C ILE A 267 -14.83 33.75 2.74
N ILE A 268 -15.45 33.16 3.76
CA ILE A 268 -15.40 31.72 4.02
C ILE A 268 -16.76 31.14 3.66
N PHE A 269 -16.78 30.29 2.64
CA PHE A 269 -17.95 29.55 2.21
C PHE A 269 -17.85 28.11 2.70
N ILE A 270 -18.84 27.70 3.49
CA ILE A 270 -19.01 26.34 4.00
C ILE A 270 -20.19 25.73 3.24
N ASP A 271 -19.89 24.86 2.27
CA ASP A 271 -20.93 24.08 1.59
C ASP A 271 -21.42 22.94 2.48
N GLU A 272 -22.61 22.42 2.28
CA GLU A 272 -23.14 21.25 3.04
C GLU A 272 -22.97 21.37 4.57
N ILE A 273 -23.27 22.55 5.13
CA ILE A 273 -23.08 22.82 6.57
C ILE A 273 -23.92 21.91 7.46
N ASP A 274 -25.00 21.34 6.92
CA ASP A 274 -25.85 20.36 7.59
C ASP A 274 -25.10 19.10 8.04
N ALA A 275 -24.00 18.74 7.36
CA ALA A 275 -23.13 17.63 7.77
C ALA A 275 -22.51 17.82 9.16
N VAL A 276 -22.29 19.07 9.59
CA VAL A 276 -21.67 19.42 10.88
C VAL A 276 -22.60 20.17 11.84
N GLY A 277 -23.62 20.83 11.30
CA GLY A 277 -24.54 21.69 12.03
C GLY A 277 -25.77 20.97 12.60
N LYS A 278 -25.87 19.64 12.41
CA LYS A 278 -27.00 18.86 12.93
C LYS A 278 -27.06 18.95 14.46
N ALA A 279 -28.28 19.05 15.01
CA ALA A 279 -28.50 19.04 16.45
C ALA A 279 -27.80 17.83 17.09
N ARG A 280 -27.17 18.04 18.25
CA ARG A 280 -26.55 16.95 18.99
C ARG A 280 -27.63 15.93 19.34
N ALA A 281 -27.40 14.67 18.98
CA ALA A 281 -28.18 13.58 19.55
C ALA A 281 -27.84 13.54 21.05
N THR A 282 -28.78 14.00 21.86
CA THR A 282 -28.78 13.83 23.32
C THR A 282 -29.17 12.41 23.68
#